data_AF-A0A4Y3G0I5-F1
#
_entry.id   AF-A0A4Y3G0I5-F1
#
_cell.length_a   1.000
_cell.length_b   1.000
_cell.length_c   1.000
_cell.angle_alpha   90.00
_cell.angle_beta   90.00
_cell.angle_gamma   90.00
#
_symmetry.space_group_name_H-M   'P 1'
#
loop_
_entity.id
_entity.type
_entity.pdbx_description
1 polymer ?
#
loop_
_entity_poly.entity_id
_entity_poly.type
_entity_poly.pdbx_seq_one_letter_code
_entity_poly.pdbx_strand_id
1 'polypeptide(L)'
;MGTGRRIANDAFPAFLYPFGGRYFAKGGTKPVLNSQEAVDALKFMKGLLPYSDPQTTTWVHQFTDSILRGEIAMGIVWNGNIKDVDNPEKSKVVGKIDVMPYPTQKINFGAVSGAWFYAVSKFSKNNRLADKFTDFATSFEAQKSATLNVGLPPTKLPVYLDPEVKKKDRLAEEYYNILSVAKTVRTNPKWMSMWTPVGTYLYMGVTGEISPEDAIKRAYEEMLKVE
;
A
#
# COMPACT_ATOMS: atom_id res chain seq x y z
N MET A 1 8.93 2.25 7.17
CA MET A 1 7.87 3.05 7.84
C MET A 1 7.66 4.41 7.19
N GLY A 2 8.73 5.20 7.03
CA GLY A 2 8.65 6.57 6.49
C GLY A 2 7.90 7.54 7.42
N THR A 3 7.96 8.83 7.11
CA THR A 3 7.33 9.91 7.90
C THR A 3 6.05 10.45 7.23
N GLY A 4 5.21 11.12 8.01
CA GLY A 4 4.04 11.86 7.51
C GLY A 4 3.11 11.00 6.65
N ARG A 5 2.86 11.40 5.40
CA ARG A 5 1.90 10.71 4.53
C ARG A 5 2.16 9.20 4.38
N ARG A 6 3.41 8.73 4.46
CA ARG A 6 3.76 7.33 4.19
C ARG A 6 3.27 6.39 5.29
N ILE A 7 3.41 6.78 6.55
CA ILE A 7 2.89 5.96 7.66
C ILE A 7 1.36 5.88 7.58
N ALA A 8 0.68 7.00 7.33
CA ALA A 8 -0.78 7.00 7.20
C ALA A 8 -1.28 6.26 5.96
N ASN A 9 -0.60 6.39 4.82
CA ASN A 9 -1.10 5.84 3.56
C ASN A 9 -0.73 4.36 3.35
N ASP A 10 0.48 3.98 3.76
CA ASP A 10 1.10 2.72 3.35
C ASP A 10 1.25 1.76 4.54
N ALA A 11 1.99 2.16 5.59
CA ALA A 11 2.39 1.25 6.67
C ALA A 11 1.28 0.97 7.69
N PHE A 12 0.68 2.01 8.28
CA PHE A 12 -0.30 1.85 9.35
C PHE A 12 -1.55 1.06 8.94
N PRO A 13 -2.11 1.20 7.71
CA PRO A 13 -3.24 0.39 7.27
C PRO A 13 -2.99 -1.12 7.33
N ALA A 14 -1.76 -1.57 7.09
CA ALA A 14 -1.43 -2.99 7.15
C ALA A 14 -1.56 -3.57 8.57
N PHE A 15 -1.56 -2.72 9.60
CA PHE A 15 -1.79 -3.13 11.00
C PHE A 15 -3.20 -2.75 11.47
N LEU A 16 -3.65 -1.53 11.19
CA LEU A 16 -4.95 -1.02 11.60
C LEU A 16 -6.09 -1.97 11.21
N TYR A 17 -6.09 -2.42 9.96
CA TYR A 17 -7.21 -3.19 9.42
C TYR A 17 -7.27 -4.63 9.93
N PRO A 18 -6.16 -5.40 9.99
CA PRO A 18 -6.16 -6.71 10.67
C PRO A 18 -6.53 -6.66 12.16
N PHE A 19 -6.19 -5.56 12.86
CA PHE A 19 -6.64 -5.32 14.24
C PHE A 19 -8.12 -4.96 14.35
N GLY A 20 -8.83 -4.76 13.23
CA GLY A 20 -10.25 -4.42 13.21
C GLY A 20 -10.56 -2.93 13.21
N GLY A 21 -9.56 -2.07 13.40
CA GLY A 21 -9.70 -0.61 13.36
C GLY A 21 -9.90 -0.08 11.93
N ARG A 22 -10.35 1.17 11.80
CA ARG A 22 -10.70 1.77 10.51
C ARG A 22 -10.37 3.24 10.48
N TYR A 23 -9.99 3.76 9.31
CA TYR A 23 -9.95 5.21 9.10
C TYR A 23 -11.37 5.78 8.99
N PHE A 24 -12.21 5.13 8.17
CA PHE A 24 -13.57 5.56 7.88
C PHE A 24 -14.57 4.45 8.17
N ALA A 25 -15.79 4.85 8.56
CA ALA A 25 -16.89 3.90 8.77
C ALA A 25 -17.10 3.04 7.51
N LYS A 26 -17.46 1.76 7.70
CA LYS A 26 -17.68 0.83 6.57
C LYS A 26 -18.70 1.43 5.59
N GLY A 27 -18.34 1.51 4.32
CA GLY A 27 -19.19 2.04 3.25
C GLY A 27 -19.40 3.55 3.28
N GLY A 28 -18.73 4.29 4.16
CA GLY A 28 -18.88 5.73 4.30
C GLY A 28 -17.56 6.50 4.30
N THR A 29 -17.67 7.82 4.46
CA THR A 29 -16.54 8.77 4.51
C THR A 29 -16.32 9.34 5.91
N LYS A 30 -17.17 8.98 6.89
CA LYS A 30 -17.11 9.45 8.27
C LYS A 30 -15.85 8.90 8.96
N PRO A 31 -14.96 9.75 9.49
CA PRO A 31 -13.81 9.30 10.29
C PRO A 31 -14.24 8.48 11.50
N VAL A 32 -13.51 7.39 11.80
CA VAL A 32 -13.74 6.51 12.97
C VAL A 32 -12.42 5.94 13.54
N LEU A 33 -11.31 6.67 13.34
CA LEU A 33 -9.99 6.22 13.77
C LEU A 33 -9.85 6.12 15.30
N ASN A 34 -10.67 6.85 16.06
CA ASN A 34 -10.73 6.86 17.52
C ASN A 34 -11.31 5.56 18.11
N SER A 35 -10.58 4.45 17.95
CA SER A 35 -10.97 3.12 18.45
C SER A 35 -9.84 2.48 19.24
N GLN A 36 -10.19 1.55 20.14
CA GLN A 36 -9.18 0.78 20.86
C GLN A 36 -8.36 -0.07 19.90
N GLU A 37 -8.97 -0.60 18.84
CA GLU A 37 -8.29 -1.35 17.78
C GLU A 37 -7.18 -0.53 17.10
N ALA A 38 -7.40 0.77 16.90
CA ALA A 38 -6.38 1.64 16.31
C ALA A 38 -5.24 1.91 17.28
N VAL A 39 -5.52 2.07 18.58
CA VAL A 39 -4.51 2.18 19.63
C VAL A 39 -3.68 0.90 19.73
N ASP A 40 -4.34 -0.26 19.74
CA ASP A 40 -3.69 -1.58 19.79
C ASP A 40 -2.78 -1.79 18.56
N ALA A 41 -3.25 -1.42 17.36
CA ALA A 41 -2.46 -1.50 16.14
C ALA A 41 -1.22 -0.60 16.21
N LEU A 42 -1.34 0.61 16.75
CA LEU A 42 -0.21 1.55 16.86
C LEU A 42 0.81 1.08 17.91
N LYS A 43 0.33 0.53 19.03
CA LYS A 43 1.17 -0.14 20.04
C LYS A 43 1.93 -1.32 19.46
N PHE A 44 1.25 -2.16 18.67
CA PHE A 44 1.89 -3.29 18.00
C PHE A 44 2.99 -2.81 17.05
N MET A 45 2.69 -1.83 16.21
CA MET A 45 3.66 -1.24 15.29
C MET A 45 4.87 -0.64 16.02
N LYS A 46 4.67 0.04 17.16
CA LYS A 46 5.76 0.50 18.04
C LYS A 46 6.59 -0.66 18.58
N GLY A 47 5.95 -1.75 19.01
CA GLY A 47 6.61 -2.95 19.51
C GLY A 47 7.48 -3.67 18.48
N LEU A 48 7.28 -3.42 17.18
CA LEU A 48 8.12 -3.97 16.11
C LEU A 48 9.40 -3.17 15.86
N LEU A 49 9.53 -1.94 16.37
CA LEU A 49 10.71 -1.10 16.14
C LEU A 49 12.03 -1.76 16.55
N PRO A 50 12.15 -2.45 17.70
CA PRO A 50 13.40 -3.12 18.10
C PRO A 50 13.84 -4.25 17.15
N TYR A 51 12.92 -4.79 16.35
CA TYR A 51 13.18 -5.87 15.38
C TYR A 51 13.28 -5.36 13.94
N SER A 52 13.04 -4.06 13.74
CA SER A 52 13.07 -3.44 12.42
C SER A 52 14.49 -2.96 12.10
N ASP A 53 14.77 -2.76 10.81
CA ASP A 53 15.99 -2.07 10.40
C ASP A 53 16.06 -0.69 11.09
N PRO A 54 17.23 -0.27 11.64
CA PRO A 54 17.38 1.02 12.31
C PRO A 54 16.96 2.22 11.46
N GLN A 55 17.02 2.10 10.13
CA GLN A 55 16.65 3.14 9.17
C GLN A 55 15.18 3.08 8.74
N THR A 56 14.35 2.19 9.31
CA THR A 56 12.94 2.03 8.92
C THR A 56 12.13 3.33 8.99
N THR A 57 12.49 4.25 9.89
CA THR A 57 11.84 5.55 10.08
C THR A 57 12.28 6.59 9.04
N THR A 58 13.43 6.42 8.40
CA THR A 58 14.02 7.38 7.45
C THR A 58 14.00 6.90 6.00
N TRP A 59 13.65 5.64 5.75
CA TRP A 59 13.62 5.07 4.40
C TRP A 59 12.63 5.74 3.44
N VAL A 60 13.15 6.07 2.25
CA VAL A 60 12.41 6.63 1.12
C VAL A 60 12.38 5.65 -0.05
N HIS A 61 13.53 5.12 -0.47
CA HIS A 61 13.66 4.12 -1.56
C HIS A 61 14.49 2.90 -1.14
N GLN A 62 15.27 3.04 -0.06
CA GLN A 62 16.24 2.06 0.42
C GLN A 62 15.62 0.72 0.82
N PHE A 63 14.33 0.71 1.14
CA PHE A 63 13.60 -0.51 1.49
C PHE A 63 13.52 -1.51 0.33
N THR A 64 13.31 -1.03 -0.90
CA THR A 64 13.29 -1.92 -2.07
C THR A 64 14.67 -2.51 -2.30
N ASP A 65 15.71 -1.68 -2.25
CA ASP A 65 17.07 -2.14 -2.50
C ASP A 65 17.54 -3.12 -1.42
N SER A 66 17.13 -2.93 -0.16
CA SER A 66 17.47 -3.86 0.93
C SER A 66 16.79 -5.22 0.76
N ILE A 67 15.56 -5.27 0.22
CA ILE A 67 14.93 -6.54 -0.20
C ILE A 67 15.78 -7.22 -1.28
N LEU A 68 16.16 -6.50 -2.34
CA LEU A 68 16.96 -7.07 -3.44
C LEU A 68 18.34 -7.56 -2.98
N ARG A 69 18.92 -6.95 -1.94
CA ARG A 69 20.17 -7.38 -1.32
C ARG A 69 20.01 -8.55 -0.34
N GLY A 70 18.77 -8.91 0.02
CA GLY A 70 18.48 -9.97 1.00
C GLY A 70 18.73 -9.56 2.46
N GLU A 71 18.68 -8.26 2.75
CA GLU A 71 18.89 -7.71 4.10
C GLU A 71 17.61 -7.76 4.94
N ILE A 72 16.46 -7.97 4.29
CA ILE A 72 15.14 -7.94 4.92
C ILE A 72 14.47 -9.30 4.77
N ALA A 73 14.12 -9.91 5.91
CA ALA A 73 13.40 -11.18 5.95
C ALA A 73 11.91 -11.01 5.63
N MET A 74 11.29 -9.91 6.06
CA MET A 74 9.88 -9.61 5.82
C MET A 74 9.59 -8.11 5.83
N GLY A 75 8.57 -7.69 5.08
CA GLY A 75 8.08 -6.33 5.15
C GLY A 75 6.83 -6.11 4.29
N ILE A 76 6.17 -4.97 4.52
CA ILE A 76 4.98 -4.55 3.77
C ILE A 76 5.45 -3.75 2.56
N VAL A 77 5.08 -4.19 1.36
CA VAL A 77 5.58 -3.61 0.12
C VAL A 77 4.50 -3.52 -0.96
N TRP A 78 4.59 -2.51 -1.81
CA TRP A 78 3.82 -2.44 -3.03
C TRP A 78 4.44 -3.37 -4.08
N ASN A 79 3.65 -4.20 -4.76
CA ASN A 79 4.15 -5.18 -5.74
C ASN A 79 5.02 -4.55 -6.85
N GLY A 80 4.70 -3.33 -7.30
CA GLY A 80 5.53 -2.60 -8.27
C GLY A 80 6.95 -2.31 -7.77
N ASN A 81 7.18 -2.26 -6.46
CA ASN A 81 8.49 -2.05 -5.87
C ASN A 81 9.34 -3.33 -5.85
N ILE A 82 8.73 -4.52 -5.90
CA ILE A 82 9.44 -5.80 -5.89
C ILE A 82 9.45 -6.49 -7.26
N LYS A 83 9.18 -5.76 -8.34
CA LYS A 83 9.18 -6.29 -9.72
C LYS A 83 10.51 -6.90 -10.18
N ASP A 84 11.61 -6.54 -9.53
CA ASP A 84 12.97 -6.97 -9.89
C ASP A 84 13.50 -8.09 -8.95
N VAL A 85 12.70 -8.65 -8.03
CA VAL A 85 13.19 -9.67 -7.07
C VAL A 85 13.70 -10.96 -7.72
N ASP A 86 13.16 -11.32 -8.88
CA ASP A 86 13.61 -12.49 -9.66
C ASP A 86 14.46 -12.10 -10.88
N ASN A 87 14.93 -10.85 -10.96
CA ASN A 87 15.88 -10.43 -11.98
C ASN A 87 17.33 -10.73 -11.52
N PRO A 88 18.05 -11.69 -12.14
CA PRO A 88 19.41 -12.08 -11.71
C PRO A 88 20.47 -10.99 -11.91
N GLU A 89 20.22 -9.98 -12.74
CA GLU A 89 21.13 -8.85 -12.93
C GLU A 89 21.01 -7.82 -11.80
N LYS A 90 19.89 -7.82 -11.06
CA LYS A 90 19.57 -6.79 -10.05
C LYS A 90 19.38 -7.34 -8.64
N SER A 91 19.09 -8.63 -8.50
CA SER A 91 18.65 -9.26 -7.25
C SER A 91 19.59 -10.35 -6.78
N LYS A 92 19.88 -10.37 -5.47
CA LYS A 92 20.58 -11.46 -4.77
C LYS A 92 19.62 -12.50 -4.18
N VAL A 93 18.32 -12.27 -4.34
CA VAL A 93 17.24 -13.08 -3.74
C VAL A 93 16.35 -13.76 -4.79
N VAL A 94 16.88 -13.99 -6.00
CA VAL A 94 16.17 -14.70 -7.07
C VAL A 94 15.63 -16.04 -6.57
N GLY A 95 14.31 -16.24 -6.73
CA GLY A 95 13.61 -17.45 -6.31
C GLY A 95 13.42 -17.59 -4.80
N LYS A 96 13.73 -16.57 -3.99
CA LYS A 96 13.70 -16.64 -2.51
C LYS A 96 12.61 -15.78 -1.86
N ILE A 97 11.90 -14.95 -2.63
CA ILE A 97 10.89 -14.02 -2.10
C ILE A 97 9.49 -14.54 -2.39
N ASP A 98 8.67 -14.72 -1.39
CA ASP A 98 7.24 -14.97 -1.58
C ASP A 98 6.41 -13.77 -1.12
N VAL A 99 5.17 -13.71 -1.59
CA VAL A 99 4.20 -12.67 -1.23
C VAL A 99 2.97 -13.30 -0.61
N MET A 100 2.42 -12.63 0.38
CA MET A 100 1.23 -13.09 1.09
C MET A 100 0.32 -11.90 1.44
N PRO A 101 -0.96 -12.15 1.73
CA PRO A 101 -1.82 -11.14 2.33
C PRO A 101 -1.25 -10.64 3.66
N TYR A 102 -1.78 -9.54 4.19
CA TYR A 102 -1.41 -9.09 5.52
C TYR A 102 -1.67 -10.18 6.56
N PRO A 103 -0.75 -10.35 7.55
CA PRO A 103 -0.98 -11.29 8.64
C PRO A 103 -2.33 -11.05 9.30
N THR A 104 -3.00 -12.15 9.65
CA THR A 104 -4.27 -12.09 10.38
C THR A 104 -4.01 -11.68 11.83
N GLN A 105 -4.91 -10.86 12.39
CA GLN A 105 -4.94 -10.56 13.82
C GLN A 105 -6.35 -10.81 14.37
N LYS A 106 -7.15 -9.77 14.64
CA LYS A 106 -8.55 -9.93 15.04
C LYS A 106 -9.41 -10.37 13.85
N ILE A 107 -9.03 -9.96 12.63
CA ILE A 107 -9.69 -10.35 11.39
C ILE A 107 -8.68 -10.67 10.30
N ASN A 108 -9.05 -11.57 9.38
CA ASN A 108 -8.36 -11.72 8.11
C ASN A 108 -8.81 -10.60 7.16
N PHE A 109 -7.94 -9.62 6.93
CA PHE A 109 -8.28 -8.47 6.09
C PHE A 109 -7.97 -8.68 4.61
N GLY A 110 -6.99 -9.52 4.28
CA GLY A 110 -6.41 -9.63 2.94
C GLY A 110 -5.31 -8.58 2.77
N ALA A 111 -5.48 -7.70 1.79
CA ALA A 111 -4.57 -6.58 1.53
C ALA A 111 -5.34 -5.28 1.30
N VAL A 112 -4.62 -4.17 1.31
CA VAL A 112 -5.15 -2.88 0.92
C VAL A 112 -4.96 -2.69 -0.58
N SER A 113 -6.00 -2.29 -1.31
CA SER A 113 -5.87 -1.97 -2.74
C SER A 113 -5.39 -0.54 -2.96
N GLY A 114 -4.53 -0.36 -3.97
CA GLY A 114 -4.06 0.92 -4.48
C GLY A 114 -4.02 0.86 -6.01
N ALA A 115 -4.25 1.99 -6.67
CA ALA A 115 -4.23 2.06 -8.13
C ALA A 115 -3.79 3.45 -8.60
N TRP A 116 -3.18 3.46 -9.78
CA TRP A 116 -2.95 4.66 -10.58
C TRP A 116 -4.02 4.74 -11.65
N PHE A 117 -4.48 5.95 -11.95
CA PHE A 117 -5.56 6.19 -12.90
C PHE A 117 -5.10 7.14 -14.00
N TYR A 118 -5.60 6.92 -15.21
CA TYR A 118 -5.61 7.95 -16.24
C TYR A 118 -6.87 8.80 -16.08
N ALA A 119 -6.71 10.11 -16.20
CA ALA A 119 -7.81 11.07 -16.20
C ALA A 119 -7.64 12.05 -17.36
N VAL A 120 -8.74 12.37 -18.02
CA VAL A 120 -8.75 13.39 -19.07
C VAL A 120 -9.09 14.73 -18.45
N SER A 121 -8.20 15.71 -18.66
CA SER A 121 -8.45 17.08 -18.21
C SER A 121 -9.68 17.66 -18.89
N LYS A 122 -10.59 18.27 -18.11
CA LYS A 122 -11.76 19.00 -18.63
C LYS A 122 -11.37 20.11 -19.63
N PHE A 123 -10.14 20.60 -19.55
CA PHE A 123 -9.60 21.66 -20.42
C PHE A 123 -8.84 21.13 -21.64
N SER A 124 -8.81 19.81 -21.85
CA SER A 124 -8.12 19.24 -23.01
C SER A 124 -8.76 19.72 -24.31
N LYS A 125 -7.92 20.14 -25.26
CA LYS A 125 -8.35 20.51 -26.61
C LYS A 125 -8.63 19.28 -27.49
N ASN A 126 -8.32 18.07 -26.98
CA ASN A 126 -8.41 16.82 -27.72
C ASN A 126 -9.15 15.72 -26.92
N ASN A 127 -10.28 16.07 -26.28
CA ASN A 127 -11.01 15.16 -25.38
C ASN A 127 -11.26 13.77 -25.98
N ARG A 128 -11.81 13.69 -27.20
CA ARG A 128 -12.10 12.40 -27.86
C ARG A 128 -10.86 11.52 -28.05
N LEU A 129 -9.70 12.11 -28.38
CA LEU A 129 -8.47 11.36 -28.57
C LEU A 129 -7.88 10.95 -27.22
N ALA A 130 -7.95 11.83 -26.22
CA ALA A 130 -7.53 11.52 -24.86
C ALA A 130 -8.36 10.38 -24.27
N ASP A 131 -9.69 10.38 -24.47
CA ASP A 131 -10.58 9.29 -24.05
C ASP A 131 -10.17 7.96 -24.69
N LYS A 132 -10.01 7.94 -26.04
CA LYS A 132 -9.52 6.75 -26.75
C LYS A 132 -8.15 6.28 -26.27
N PHE A 133 -7.27 7.20 -25.90
CA PHE A 133 -5.97 6.85 -25.32
C PHE A 133 -6.14 6.19 -23.96
N THR A 134 -7.06 6.66 -23.11
CA THR A 134 -7.32 6.01 -21.82
C THR A 134 -7.88 4.59 -21.99
N ASP A 135 -8.78 4.37 -22.96
CA ASP A 135 -9.28 3.03 -23.31
C ASP A 135 -8.15 2.11 -23.77
N PHE A 136 -7.29 2.61 -24.67
CA PHE A 136 -6.14 1.87 -25.15
C PHE A 136 -5.16 1.53 -24.02
N ALA A 137 -4.70 2.53 -23.27
CA ALA A 137 -3.68 2.38 -22.23
C ALA A 137 -4.14 1.51 -21.05
N THR A 138 -5.45 1.43 -20.81
CA THR A 138 -6.02 0.58 -19.76
C THR A 138 -6.56 -0.75 -20.28
N SER A 139 -6.47 -1.04 -21.58
CA SER A 139 -6.88 -2.31 -22.18
C SER A 139 -6.12 -3.52 -21.62
N PHE A 140 -6.67 -4.72 -21.80
CA PHE A 140 -5.99 -5.96 -21.40
C PHE A 140 -4.62 -6.08 -22.07
N GLU A 141 -4.55 -5.87 -23.39
CA GLU A 141 -3.31 -5.98 -24.16
C GLU A 141 -2.25 -4.96 -23.75
N ALA A 142 -2.65 -3.70 -23.51
CA ALA A 142 -1.72 -2.68 -23.05
C ALA A 142 -1.18 -2.99 -21.66
N GLN A 143 -2.04 -3.44 -20.73
CA GLN A 143 -1.59 -3.82 -19.39
C GLN A 143 -0.72 -5.08 -19.41
N LYS A 144 -1.07 -6.11 -20.19
CA LYS A 144 -0.24 -7.30 -20.39
C LYS A 144 1.13 -6.93 -20.95
N SER A 145 1.17 -6.09 -21.99
CA SER A 145 2.41 -5.58 -22.57
C SER A 145 3.25 -4.81 -21.54
N ALA A 146 2.63 -3.95 -20.72
CA ALA A 146 3.33 -3.21 -19.67
C ALA A 146 3.89 -4.14 -18.58
N THR A 147 3.13 -5.15 -18.16
CA THR A 147 3.59 -6.17 -17.21
C THR A 147 4.78 -6.94 -17.77
N LEU A 148 4.67 -7.44 -19.00
CA LEU A 148 5.73 -8.22 -19.62
C LEU A 148 6.98 -7.39 -19.92
N ASN A 149 6.86 -6.15 -20.39
CA ASN A 149 8.02 -5.39 -20.87
C ASN A 149 8.72 -4.60 -19.77
N VAL A 150 7.98 -4.07 -18.79
CA VAL A 150 8.55 -3.18 -17.75
C VAL A 150 8.21 -3.60 -16.33
N GLY A 151 7.49 -4.70 -16.13
CA GLY A 151 7.13 -5.21 -14.81
C GLY A 151 6.11 -4.32 -14.08
N LEU A 152 5.28 -3.58 -14.83
CA LEU A 152 4.21 -2.79 -14.23
C LEU A 152 3.08 -3.71 -13.75
N PRO A 153 2.65 -3.62 -12.47
CA PRO A 153 1.53 -4.40 -11.99
C PRO A 153 0.22 -4.01 -12.68
N PRO A 154 -0.53 -4.96 -13.26
CA PRO A 154 -1.80 -4.69 -13.89
C PRO A 154 -2.91 -4.46 -12.85
N THR A 155 -3.89 -3.63 -13.21
CA THR A 155 -5.15 -3.45 -12.48
C THR A 155 -6.24 -4.41 -13.00
N LYS A 156 -6.13 -4.92 -14.23
CA LYS A 156 -6.98 -5.99 -14.76
C LYS A 156 -6.49 -7.34 -14.26
N LEU A 157 -7.17 -7.89 -13.25
CA LEU A 157 -6.81 -9.17 -12.63
C LEU A 157 -6.55 -10.33 -13.61
N PRO A 158 -7.32 -10.50 -14.72
CA PRO A 158 -7.05 -11.58 -15.67
C PRO A 158 -5.66 -11.55 -16.31
N VAL A 159 -4.96 -10.40 -16.32
CA VAL A 159 -3.59 -10.30 -16.84
C VAL A 159 -2.63 -11.18 -16.03
N TYR A 160 -2.81 -11.30 -14.71
CA TYR A 160 -1.99 -12.19 -13.88
C TYR A 160 -2.19 -13.68 -14.20
N LEU A 161 -3.32 -14.04 -14.80
CA LEU A 161 -3.63 -15.41 -15.18
C LEU A 161 -3.18 -15.75 -16.61
N ASP A 162 -2.71 -14.76 -17.37
CA ASP A 162 -2.22 -14.96 -18.72
C ASP A 162 -0.98 -15.89 -18.71
N PRO A 163 -0.92 -16.92 -19.58
CA PRO A 163 0.18 -17.89 -19.58
C PRO A 163 1.57 -17.27 -19.76
N GLU A 164 1.70 -16.19 -20.55
CA GLU A 164 2.99 -15.53 -20.74
C GLU A 164 3.41 -14.76 -19.49
N VAL A 165 2.45 -14.14 -18.81
CA VAL A 165 2.70 -13.46 -17.53
C VAL A 165 3.10 -14.46 -16.45
N LYS A 166 2.34 -15.56 -16.27
CA LYS A 166 2.69 -16.63 -15.31
C LYS A 166 4.05 -17.26 -15.58
N LYS A 167 4.44 -17.39 -16.86
CA LYS A 167 5.76 -17.91 -17.24
C LYS A 167 6.89 -16.95 -16.86
N LYS A 168 6.65 -15.63 -16.93
CA LYS A 168 7.66 -14.61 -16.66
C LYS A 168 7.75 -14.23 -15.18
N ASP A 169 6.62 -14.13 -14.50
CA ASP A 169 6.50 -13.75 -13.09
C ASP A 169 5.91 -14.92 -12.30
N ARG A 170 6.76 -15.60 -11.53
CA ARG A 170 6.32 -16.74 -10.71
C ARG A 170 5.33 -16.34 -9.61
N LEU A 171 5.28 -15.06 -9.23
CA LEU A 171 4.40 -14.54 -8.18
C LEU A 171 3.04 -14.09 -8.72
N ALA A 172 2.81 -14.21 -10.04
CA ALA A 172 1.59 -13.71 -10.67
C ALA A 172 0.31 -14.32 -10.07
N GLU A 173 0.32 -15.62 -9.74
CA GLU A 173 -0.83 -16.30 -9.15
C GLU A 173 -1.11 -15.85 -7.72
N GLU A 174 -0.07 -15.69 -6.90
CA GLU A 174 -0.17 -15.13 -5.56
C GLU A 174 -0.67 -13.67 -5.60
N TYR A 175 -0.18 -12.85 -6.53
CA TYR A 175 -0.70 -11.50 -6.71
C TYR A 175 -2.18 -11.51 -7.09
N TYR A 176 -2.61 -12.40 -7.99
CA TYR A 176 -4.02 -12.56 -8.34
C TYR A 176 -4.86 -12.90 -7.10
N ASN A 177 -4.41 -13.86 -6.30
CA ASN A 177 -5.11 -14.30 -5.09
C ASN A 177 -5.23 -13.18 -4.05
N ILE A 178 -4.14 -12.45 -3.79
CA ILE A 178 -4.11 -11.32 -2.85
C ILE A 178 -5.00 -10.18 -3.33
N LEU A 179 -4.90 -9.80 -4.60
CA LEU A 179 -5.63 -8.66 -5.16
C LEU A 179 -7.13 -8.95 -5.33
N SER A 180 -7.52 -10.21 -5.53
CA SER A 180 -8.93 -10.63 -5.61
C SER A 180 -9.70 -10.40 -4.31
N VAL A 181 -9.00 -10.29 -3.17
CA VAL A 181 -9.59 -10.02 -1.85
C VAL A 181 -9.16 -8.67 -1.27
N ALA A 182 -8.41 -7.86 -2.04
CA ALA A 182 -7.93 -6.56 -1.59
C ALA A 182 -9.05 -5.54 -1.47
N LYS A 183 -8.95 -4.66 -0.46
CA LYS A 183 -10.02 -3.72 -0.09
C LYS A 183 -9.56 -2.27 -0.19
N THR A 184 -10.46 -1.40 -0.67
CA THR A 184 -10.26 0.05 -0.61
C THR A 184 -10.50 0.54 0.81
N VAL A 185 -9.60 1.40 1.31
CA VAL A 185 -9.59 1.82 2.73
C VAL A 185 -9.61 3.33 2.95
N ARG A 186 -9.48 4.10 1.86
CA ARG A 186 -9.42 5.56 1.87
C ARG A 186 -10.59 6.11 1.07
N THR A 187 -11.78 5.96 1.64
CA THR A 187 -13.06 6.20 0.98
C THR A 187 -13.45 7.68 0.94
N ASN A 188 -12.87 8.51 1.81
CA ASN A 188 -13.12 9.95 1.80
C ASN A 188 -12.30 10.63 0.67
N PRO A 189 -12.94 11.37 -0.26
CA PRO A 189 -12.25 12.04 -1.37
C PRO A 189 -11.23 13.08 -0.92
N LYS A 190 -11.32 13.55 0.34
CA LYS A 190 -10.40 14.52 0.95
C LYS A 190 -9.25 13.86 1.70
N TRP A 191 -9.07 12.53 1.57
CA TRP A 191 -7.98 11.78 2.22
C TRP A 191 -6.60 12.41 1.99
N MET A 192 -6.34 12.89 0.76
CA MET A 192 -5.07 13.52 0.41
C MET A 192 -4.82 14.85 1.16
N SER A 193 -5.84 15.50 1.68
CA SER A 193 -5.68 16.71 2.50
C SER A 193 -5.40 16.38 3.97
N MET A 194 -5.77 15.18 4.45
CA MET A 194 -5.60 14.77 5.86
C MET A 194 -4.41 13.84 6.10
N TRP A 195 -3.92 13.11 5.10
CA TRP A 195 -2.93 12.04 5.31
C TRP A 195 -1.59 12.47 5.92
N THR A 196 -1.14 13.70 5.68
CA THR A 196 0.13 14.24 6.21
C THR A 196 -0.02 14.54 7.70
N PRO A 197 -0.97 15.39 8.15
CA PRO A 197 -1.14 15.66 9.58
C PRO A 197 -1.55 14.41 10.38
N VAL A 198 -2.41 13.54 9.83
CA VAL A 198 -2.71 12.21 10.42
C VAL A 198 -1.41 11.42 10.61
N GLY A 199 -0.61 11.34 9.55
CA GLY A 199 0.64 10.59 9.57
C GLY A 199 1.69 11.14 10.53
N THR A 200 1.73 12.46 10.73
CA THR A 200 2.62 13.08 11.73
C THR A 200 2.33 12.54 13.13
N TYR A 201 1.06 12.53 13.56
CA TYR A 201 0.74 12.03 14.91
C TYR A 201 0.93 10.53 15.04
N LEU A 202 0.61 9.74 14.00
CA LEU A 202 0.92 8.31 13.99
C LEU A 202 2.43 8.07 14.15
N TYR A 203 3.26 8.84 13.45
CA TYR A 203 4.72 8.74 13.55
C TYR A 203 5.18 9.04 14.98
N MET A 204 4.74 10.16 15.56
CA MET A 204 5.08 10.54 16.95
C MET A 204 4.66 9.46 17.97
N GLY A 205 3.51 8.80 17.76
CA GLY A 205 3.07 7.70 18.61
C GLY A 205 3.95 6.46 18.51
N VAL A 206 4.39 6.13 17.29
CA VAL A 206 5.28 4.98 17.05
C VAL A 206 6.69 5.25 17.58
N THR A 207 7.26 6.42 17.34
CA THR A 207 8.59 6.81 17.85
C THR A 207 8.60 7.05 19.35
N GLY A 208 7.43 7.23 19.97
CA GLY A 208 7.29 7.43 21.41
C GLY A 208 7.44 8.87 21.87
N GLU A 209 7.40 9.84 20.95
CA GLU A 209 7.31 11.26 21.26
C GLU A 209 6.00 11.59 22.01
N ILE A 210 4.93 10.84 21.72
CA ILE A 210 3.66 10.86 22.47
C ILE A 210 3.16 9.42 22.71
N SER A 211 2.16 9.26 23.59
CA SER A 211 1.52 7.97 23.80
C SER A 211 0.75 7.51 22.53
N PRO A 212 0.65 6.20 22.26
CA PRO A 212 -0.19 5.70 21.17
C PRO A 212 -1.65 6.16 21.26
N GLU A 213 -2.20 6.28 22.47
CA GLU A 213 -3.53 6.82 22.75
C GLU A 213 -3.66 8.27 22.27
N ASP A 214 -2.73 9.14 22.67
CA ASP A 214 -2.72 10.55 22.26
C ASP A 214 -2.50 10.69 20.76
N ALA A 215 -1.63 9.86 20.18
CA ALA A 215 -1.39 9.84 18.74
C ALA A 215 -2.66 9.52 17.95
N ILE A 216 -3.40 8.47 18.33
CA ILE A 216 -4.66 8.11 17.68
C ILE A 216 -5.71 9.20 17.86
N LYS A 217 -5.82 9.76 19.07
CA LYS A 217 -6.74 10.86 19.35
C LYS A 217 -6.46 12.07 18.46
N ARG A 218 -5.21 12.55 18.42
CA ARG A 218 -4.84 13.72 17.61
C ARG A 218 -4.94 13.44 16.12
N ALA A 219 -4.53 12.26 15.67
CA ALA A 219 -4.71 11.83 14.28
C ALA A 219 -6.21 11.86 13.88
N TYR A 220 -7.10 11.37 14.75
CA TYR A 220 -8.53 11.44 14.51
C TYR A 220 -9.06 12.88 14.48
N GLU A 221 -8.61 13.76 15.37
CA GLU A 221 -8.96 15.19 15.35
C GLU A 221 -8.57 15.86 14.02
N GLU A 222 -7.41 15.54 13.44
CA GLU A 222 -7.03 16.04 12.11
C GLU A 222 -7.97 15.56 11.00
N MET A 223 -8.48 14.33 11.09
CA MET A 223 -9.46 13.82 10.12
C MET A 223 -10.80 14.56 10.20
N LEU A 224 -11.15 15.14 11.36
CA LEU A 224 -12.39 15.89 11.56
C LEU A 224 -12.31 17.33 11.02
N LYS A 225 -11.11 17.90 10.88
CA LYS A 225 -10.92 19.28 10.40
C LYS A 225 -11.16 19.45 8.90
N VAL A 226 -11.09 18.36 8.15
CA VAL A 226 -11.23 18.39 6.70
C VAL A 226 -12.71 18.22 6.36
N GLU A 227 -13.42 19.36 6.37
CA GLU A 227 -14.79 19.48 5.88
C GLU A 227 -14.88 19.16 4.40
#